data_AF-A0A7X9DA03-F1
#
_entry.id   AF-A0A7X9DA03-F1
#
_cell.length_a   1.000
_cell.length_b   1.000
_cell.length_c   1.000
_cell.angle_alpha   90.00
_cell.angle_beta   90.00
_cell.angle_gamma   90.00
#
_symmetry.space_group_name_H-M   'P 1'
#
loop_
_entity.id
_entity.type
_entity.pdbx_description
1 polymer ?
#
loop_
_entity_poly.entity_id
_entity_poly.type
_entity_poly.pdbx_seq_one_letter_code
_entity_poly.pdbx_strand_id
1 'polypeptide(L)'
;MKIAFIGTYPPRQCGIGTFTNNLVKAIVQNTPSKKITNHAMVIAINEEDAKYEYPEEVKFIIRQNHQPDYINAAKFINYSDAEVCVLQHEFG
;
A
#
# COMPACT_ATOMS: atom_id res chain seq x y z
N MET A 1 13.31 -0.83 10.16
CA MET A 1 12.70 -1.40 8.96
C MET A 1 11.24 -1.06 8.82
N LYS A 2 10.95 -0.18 7.86
CA LYS A 2 9.61 0.10 7.38
C LYS A 2 9.51 -0.23 5.89
N ILE A 3 8.41 -0.85 5.50
CA ILE A 3 8.18 -1.34 4.13
C ILE A 3 7.02 -0.57 3.51
N ALA A 4 7.20 -0.10 2.28
CA ALA A 4 6.13 0.45 1.46
C ALA A 4 5.52 -0.67 0.58
N PHE A 5 4.25 -0.99 0.79
CA PHE A 5 3.50 -1.92 -0.05
C PHE A 5 2.72 -1.14 -1.08
N ILE A 6 2.91 -1.45 -2.36
CA ILE A 6 2.30 -0.73 -3.49
C ILE A 6 1.41 -1.72 -4.23
N GLY A 7 0.12 -1.46 -4.31
CA GLY A 7 -0.82 -2.37 -4.95
C GLY A 7 -2.27 -2.09 -4.58
N THR A 8 -3.19 -2.97 -4.97
CA THR A 8 -4.57 -2.87 -4.49
C THR A 8 -4.65 -3.27 -3.01
N TYR A 9 -5.67 -2.78 -2.30
CA TYR A 9 -5.83 -3.02 -0.86
C TYR A 9 -7.30 -2.89 -0.45
N PRO A 10 -7.79 -3.61 0.58
CA PRO A 10 -9.15 -3.45 1.08
C PRO A 10 -9.41 -2.01 1.55
N PRO A 11 -10.59 -1.44 1.27
CA PRO A 11 -11.85 -2.12 0.94
C PRO A 11 -12.09 -2.43 -0.55
N ARG A 12 -11.15 -2.13 -1.46
CA ARG A 12 -11.24 -2.59 -2.85
C ARG A 12 -11.28 -4.12 -2.88
N GLN A 13 -12.36 -4.69 -3.41
CA GLN A 13 -12.54 -6.14 -3.47
C GLN A 13 -11.79 -6.73 -4.65
N CYS A 14 -10.58 -7.22 -4.38
CA CYS A 14 -9.72 -7.85 -5.37
C CYS A 14 -8.88 -8.96 -4.69
N GLY A 15 -8.57 -10.02 -5.44
CA GLY A 15 -7.74 -11.14 -4.96
C GLY A 15 -6.35 -10.66 -4.52
N ILE A 16 -5.67 -9.87 -5.37
CA ILE A 16 -4.36 -9.32 -5.03
C ILE A 16 -4.43 -8.31 -3.87
N GLY A 17 -5.57 -7.64 -3.69
CA GLY A 17 -5.78 -6.73 -2.55
C GLY A 17 -5.85 -7.48 -1.23
N THR A 18 -6.54 -8.63 -1.23
CA THR A 18 -6.59 -9.53 -0.08
C THR A 18 -5.22 -10.12 0.21
N PHE A 19 -4.48 -10.54 -0.82
CA PHE A 19 -3.11 -11.01 -0.69
C PHE A 19 -2.21 -9.94 -0.05
N THR A 20 -2.25 -8.71 -0.55
CA THR A 20 -1.46 -7.59 -0.03
C THR A 20 -1.78 -7.32 1.44
N ASN A 21 -3.06 -7.31 1.83
CA ASN A 21 -3.46 -7.15 3.24
C ASN A 21 -2.95 -8.28 4.14
N ASN A 22 -3.04 -9.53 3.68
CA ASN A 22 -2.53 -10.68 4.42
C ASN A 22 -1.00 -10.62 4.56
N LEU A 23 -0.28 -10.22 3.50
CA LEU A 23 1.17 -10.07 3.52
C LEU A 23 1.61 -8.99 4.54
N VAL A 24 0.97 -7.81 4.52
CA VAL A 24 1.22 -6.74 5.49
C VAL A 24 1.03 -7.26 6.91
N LYS A 25 -0.11 -7.91 7.19
CA LYS A 25 -0.42 -8.46 8.52
C LYS A 25 0.59 -9.53 8.95
N ALA A 26 0.93 -10.46 8.07
CA ALA A 26 1.87 -11.55 8.37
C ALA A 26 3.26 -11.01 8.72
N ILE A 27 3.75 -10.00 7.99
CA ILE A 27 5.04 -9.37 8.27
C ILE A 27 5.01 -8.68 9.63
N VAL A 28 4.00 -7.83 9.90
CA VAL A 28 3.86 -7.10 11.17
C VAL A 28 3.66 -8.04 12.36
N GLN A 29 3.02 -9.19 12.16
CA GLN A 29 2.89 -10.20 13.20
C GLN A 29 4.23 -10.82 13.60
N ASN A 30 5.25 -10.74 12.75
CA ASN A 30 6.60 -11.24 13.01
C ASN A 30 7.59 -10.14 13.45
N THR A 31 7.12 -8.91 13.68
CA THR A 31 7.95 -7.81 14.22
C THR A 31 7.73 -7.61 15.73
N PRO A 32 8.67 -6.97 16.46
CA PRO A 32 8.51 -6.68 17.89
C PRO A 32 7.29 -5.82 18.21
N SER A 33 7.01 -4.78 17.41
CA SER A 33 5.78 -4.01 17.52
C SER A 33 4.70 -4.61 16.61
N LYS A 34 3.46 -4.71 17.11
CA LYS A 34 2.32 -5.22 16.34
C LYS A 34 1.51 -4.11 15.65
N LYS A 35 1.90 -2.85 15.84
CA LYS A 35 1.25 -1.72 15.18
C LYS A 35 1.72 -1.66 13.73
N ILE A 36 0.80 -1.85 12.78
CA ILE A 36 1.12 -1.89 11.35
C ILE A 36 1.86 -0.63 10.92
N THR A 37 1.40 0.55 11.35
CA THR A 37 1.98 1.84 10.97
C THR A 37 3.44 2.06 11.43
N ASN A 38 3.95 1.23 12.35
CA ASN A 38 5.37 1.26 12.77
C ASN A 38 6.30 0.52 11.78
N HIS A 39 5.77 -0.40 10.99
CA HIS A 39 6.55 -1.33 10.16
C HIS A 39 6.14 -1.35 8.69
N ALA A 40 4.94 -0.87 8.37
CA ALA A 40 4.40 -0.86 7.04
C ALA A 40 3.64 0.43 6.75
N MET A 41 3.69 0.84 5.50
CA MET A 41 2.76 1.79 4.90
C MET A 41 2.25 1.20 3.59
N VAL A 42 1.02 1.55 3.23
CA VAL A 42 0.38 1.09 2.00
C VAL A 42 0.14 2.27 1.07
N ILE A 43 0.50 2.07 -0.20
CA ILE A 43 0.24 2.93 -1.34
C ILE A 43 -0.83 2.21 -2.16
N ALA A 44 -2.10 2.55 -1.91
CA ALA A 44 -3.23 1.88 -2.52
C ALA A 44 -3.39 2.31 -3.98
N ILE A 45 -3.69 1.37 -4.86
CA ILE A 45 -4.07 1.64 -6.26
C ILE A 45 -5.58 1.46 -6.42
N ASN A 46 -6.24 2.51 -6.90
CA ASN A 46 -7.69 2.59 -7.06
C ASN A 46 -8.10 2.77 -8.52
N GLU A 47 -9.31 2.36 -8.82
CA GLU A 47 -10.08 2.87 -9.96
C GLU A 47 -10.23 4.40 -9.83
N GLU A 48 -10.33 5.09 -10.96
CA GLU A 48 -10.21 6.56 -11.03
C GLU A 48 -11.27 7.31 -10.20
N ASP A 49 -12.49 6.78 -10.12
CA ASP A 49 -13.62 7.36 -9.39
C ASP A 49 -13.88 6.71 -8.02
N ALA A 50 -13.04 5.76 -7.60
CA ALA A 50 -13.28 5.00 -6.38
C ALA A 50 -12.97 5.85 -5.13
N LYS A 51 -13.95 5.93 -4.23
CA LYS A 51 -13.82 6.54 -2.91
C LYS A 51 -13.93 5.45 -1.85
N TYR A 52 -12.81 5.14 -1.23
CA TYR A 52 -12.71 4.12 -0.20
C TYR A 52 -12.28 4.76 1.12
N GLU A 53 -12.92 4.34 2.20
CA GLU A 53 -12.44 4.60 3.55
C GLU A 53 -11.36 3.58 3.88
N TYR A 54 -10.11 4.01 3.76
CA TYR A 54 -8.96 3.17 4.04
C TYR A 54 -8.55 3.22 5.52
N PRO A 55 -7.97 2.13 6.05
CA PRO A 55 -7.42 2.12 7.40
C PRO A 55 -6.13 2.95 7.48
N GLU A 56 -5.68 3.22 8.70
CA GLU A 56 -4.59 4.17 8.96
C GLU A 56 -3.26 3.80 8.31
N GLU A 57 -3.01 2.54 7.97
CA GLU A 57 -1.78 2.12 7.29
C GLU A 57 -1.70 2.56 5.83
N VAL A 58 -2.82 2.92 5.19
CA VAL A 58 -2.81 3.47 3.83
C VAL A 58 -2.48 4.94 3.91
N LYS A 59 -1.34 5.32 3.32
CA LYS A 59 -0.79 6.68 3.42
C LYS A 59 -0.87 7.47 2.12
N PHE A 60 -1.10 6.79 1.00
CA PHE A 60 -1.22 7.41 -0.31
C PHE A 60 -2.13 6.57 -1.20
N ILE A 61 -2.82 7.23 -2.13
CA ILE A 61 -3.71 6.58 -3.10
C ILE A 61 -3.26 7.00 -4.50
N ILE A 62 -3.09 6.03 -5.38
CA ILE A 62 -2.82 6.21 -6.81
C ILE A 62 -4.10 5.91 -7.58
N ARG A 63 -4.56 6.84 -8.41
CA ARG A 63 -5.57 6.53 -9.44
C ARG A 63 -4.88 5.79 -10.58
N GLN A 64 -5.33 4.58 -10.88
CA GLN A 64 -4.63 3.63 -11.76
C GLN A 64 -4.35 4.16 -13.18
N ASN A 65 -5.20 5.05 -13.68
CA ASN A 65 -5.07 5.63 -15.03
C ASN A 65 -4.45 7.04 -15.02
N HIS A 66 -4.00 7.54 -13.86
CA HIS A 66 -3.48 8.89 -13.72
C HIS A 66 -1.98 8.90 -13.43
N GLN A 67 -1.17 8.96 -14.51
CA GLN A 67 0.30 8.90 -14.44
C GLN A 67 0.94 9.85 -13.40
N PRO A 68 0.49 11.11 -13.21
CA PRO A 68 1.08 12.00 -12.20
C PRO A 68 1.01 11.46 -10.76
N ASP A 69 0.01 10.64 -10.43
CA ASP A 69 -0.13 10.07 -9.08
C ASP A 69 1.02 9.10 -8.77
N TYR A 70 1.51 8.37 -9.77
CA TYR A 70 2.66 7.47 -9.60
C TYR A 70 3.95 8.24 -9.29
N ILE A 71 4.18 9.37 -9.96
CA ILE A 71 5.32 10.24 -9.70
C ILE A 71 5.23 10.81 -8.28
N ASN A 72 4.03 11.23 -7.87
CA ASN A 72 3.80 11.77 -6.53
C ASN A 72 3.95 10.70 -5.45
N ALA A 73 3.47 9.48 -5.68
CA ALA A 73 3.67 8.35 -4.79
C ALA A 73 5.16 7.98 -4.65
N ALA A 74 5.91 7.97 -5.75
CA ALA A 74 7.35 7.73 -5.71
C ALA A 74 8.08 8.81 -4.88
N LYS A 75 7.74 10.09 -5.07
CA LYS A 75 8.26 11.17 -4.23
C LYS A 75 7.88 11.00 -2.76
N PHE A 76 6.62 10.68 -2.48
CA PHE A 76 6.13 10.43 -1.13
C PHE A 76 6.92 9.30 -0.43
N ILE A 77 7.14 8.18 -1.11
CA ILE A 77 7.96 7.07 -0.60
C ILE A 77 9.41 7.54 -0.36
N ASN A 78 10.02 8.24 -1.31
CA ASN A 78 11.41 8.71 -1.20
C ASN A 78 11.64 9.69 -0.03
N TYR A 79 10.62 10.46 0.37
CA TYR A 79 10.67 11.35 1.52
C TYR A 79 10.24 10.68 2.83
N SER A 80 9.89 9.40 2.79
CA SER A 80 9.50 8.63 3.97
C SER A 80 10.69 7.88 4.58
N ASP A 81 10.43 7.18 5.69
CA ASP A 81 11.33 6.25 6.38
C ASP A 81 11.27 4.82 5.82
N ALA A 82 10.70 4.62 4.63
CA ALA A 82 10.65 3.31 3.98
C ALA A 82 12.04 2.86 3.49
N GLU A 83 12.43 1.64 3.86
CA GLU A 83 13.71 1.02 3.50
C GLU A 83 13.55 0.02 2.35
N VAL A 84 12.33 -0.48 2.11
CA VAL A 84 12.01 -1.48 1.08
C VAL A 84 10.67 -1.13 0.43
N CYS A 85 10.58 -1.31 -0.90
CA CYS A 85 9.33 -1.27 -1.65
C CYS A 85 8.93 -2.69 -2.08
N VAL A 86 7.68 -3.06 -1.82
CA VAL A 86 7.07 -4.33 -2.27
C VAL A 86 5.93 -3.98 -3.20
N LEU A 87 6.14 -4.18 -4.51
CA LEU A 87 5.14 -3.96 -5.54
C LEU A 87 4.31 -5.22 -5.75
N GLN A 88 2.99 -5.10 -5.63
CA GLN A 88 2.00 -6.12 -5.94
C GLN A 88 1.22 -5.66 -7.17
N HIS A 89 1.37 -6.40 -8.26
CA HIS A 89 0.68 -6.16 -9.51
C HIS A 89 0.01 -7.46 -9.96
N GLU A 90 -1.22 -7.33 -10.43
CA GLU A 90 -1.93 -8.42 -11.10
C GLU A 90 -1.89 -8.15 -12.61
N PHE A 91 -1.46 -9.15 -13.37
CA PHE A 91 -1.50 -9.14 -14.82
C PHE A 91 -2.80 -9.83 -15.26
N GLY A 92 -3.70 -9.10 -15.93
CA GLY A 92 -5.00 -9.63 -16.37
C GLY A 92 -5.93 -8.54 -16.85
#